data_AF-A0AAW2SQI5-F1
#
_entry.id   AF-A0AAW2SQI5-F1
#
_cell.length_a   1.000
_cell.length_b   1.000
_cell.length_c   1.000
_cell.angle_alpha   90.00
_cell.angle_beta   90.00
_cell.angle_gamma   90.00
#
_symmetry.space_group_name_H-M   'P 1'
#
loop_
_entity.id
_entity.type
_entity.pdbx_description
1 polymer ?
#
loop_
_entity_poly.entity_id
_entity_poly.type
_entity_poly.pdbx_seq_one_letter_code
_entity_poly.pdbx_strand_id
1 'polypeptide(L)'
;MTWHANHQTEEGSMWHPSHAEAWRHFDRTYPDFAAKTRNVRLGLCTDGFAPHGQYGRTYSCWPVILTPYNLPAEMCMSSEYTFLMMVILGPSYLKCLINVYLEWLIEEL
;
A
#
# COMPACT_ATOMS: atom_id res chain seq x y z
N MET A 1 9.71 10.63 -9.55
CA MET A 1 9.53 9.38 -8.78
C MET A 1 10.87 8.68 -8.47
N THR A 2 11.97 9.41 -8.19
CA THR A 2 13.30 8.82 -7.91
C THR A 2 13.79 9.12 -6.49
N TRP A 3 12.93 9.71 -5.64
CA TRP A 3 13.34 10.20 -4.32
C TRP A 3 13.90 9.07 -3.45
N HIS A 4 13.25 7.89 -3.47
CA HIS A 4 13.67 6.69 -2.73
C HIS A 4 15.11 6.22 -3.02
N ALA A 5 15.69 6.60 -4.17
CA ALA A 5 17.04 6.22 -4.57
C ALA A 5 18.07 7.31 -4.26
N ASN A 6 17.64 8.56 -4.13
CA ASN A 6 18.51 9.72 -3.99
C ASN A 6 18.60 10.23 -2.55
N HIS A 7 17.69 9.84 -1.65
CA HIS A 7 17.73 10.31 -0.27
C HIS A 7 18.87 9.65 0.51
N GLN A 8 19.48 10.41 1.40
CA GLN A 8 20.43 9.86 2.38
C GLN A 8 19.64 9.12 3.47
N THR A 9 20.21 8.03 3.95
CA THR A 9 19.59 7.20 4.99
C THR A 9 20.56 7.14 6.17
N GLU A 10 20.09 7.51 7.36
CA GLU A 10 20.82 7.20 8.60
C GLU A 10 20.62 5.72 8.93
N GLU A 11 21.72 5.00 9.16
CA GLU A 11 21.65 3.59 9.56
C GLU A 11 20.94 3.44 10.90
N GLY A 12 19.92 2.57 10.95
CA GLY A 12 19.20 2.23 12.17
C GLY A 12 17.86 2.94 12.38
N SER A 13 17.48 3.91 11.53
CA SER A 13 16.17 4.57 11.63
C SER A 13 15.29 4.42 10.39
N MET A 14 14.02 4.06 10.60
CA MET A 14 13.02 3.86 9.55
C MET A 14 12.15 5.11 9.40
N TRP A 15 12.57 6.02 8.51
CA TRP A 15 11.84 7.25 8.19
C TRP A 15 10.93 7.13 6.97
N HIS A 16 11.14 6.10 6.16
CA HIS A 16 10.41 5.88 4.91
C HIS A 16 10.24 4.36 4.64
N PRO A 17 9.15 3.91 3.97
CA PRO A 17 8.96 2.50 3.62
C PRO A 17 10.13 1.87 2.85
N SER A 18 10.92 2.66 2.12
CA SER A 18 12.15 2.17 1.44
C SER A 18 13.23 1.66 2.39
N HIS A 19 13.19 2.05 3.67
CA HIS A 19 14.13 1.55 4.67
C HIS A 19 13.72 0.20 5.24
N ALA A 20 12.47 -0.22 5.03
CA ALA A 20 11.93 -1.45 5.61
C ALA A 20 12.54 -2.70 4.97
N GLU A 21 12.64 -3.76 5.76
CA GLU A 21 13.21 -5.04 5.30
C GLU A 21 12.40 -5.65 4.14
N ALA A 22 11.09 -5.42 4.09
CA ALA A 22 10.24 -5.83 2.98
C ALA A 22 10.70 -5.24 1.65
N TRP A 23 11.09 -3.96 1.63
CA TRP A 23 11.60 -3.29 0.44
C TRP A 23 12.96 -3.85 0.03
N ARG A 24 13.86 -4.03 1.00
CA ARG A 24 15.19 -4.63 0.76
C ARG A 24 15.09 -6.07 0.25
N HIS A 25 14.14 -6.83 0.79
CA HIS A 25 13.83 -8.18 0.32
C HIS A 25 13.31 -8.16 -1.11
N PHE A 26 12.37 -7.26 -1.44
CA PHE A 26 11.88 -7.09 -2.81
C PHE A 26 13.02 -6.76 -3.78
N ASP A 27 13.92 -5.85 -3.42
CA ASP A 27 15.05 -5.45 -4.28
C ASP A 27 16.04 -6.58 -4.52
N ARG A 28 16.27 -7.43 -3.52
CA ARG A 28 17.07 -8.66 -3.66
C ARG A 28 16.37 -9.72 -4.53
N THR A 29 15.04 -9.75 -4.50
CA THR A 29 14.24 -10.73 -5.26
C THR A 29 14.13 -10.33 -6.73
N TYR A 30 14.02 -9.03 -7.01
CA TYR A 30 13.80 -8.46 -8.35
C TYR A 30 14.86 -7.40 -8.69
N PRO A 31 16.14 -7.79 -8.89
CA PRO A 31 17.23 -6.85 -9.12
C PRO A 31 17.06 -6.02 -10.40
N ASP A 32 16.50 -6.61 -11.46
CA ASP A 32 16.24 -5.90 -12.72
C ASP A 32 15.19 -4.79 -12.58
N PHE A 33 14.23 -4.99 -11.67
CA PHE A 33 13.25 -3.97 -11.31
C PHE A 33 13.90 -2.88 -10.47
N ALA A 34 14.67 -3.26 -9.44
CA ALA A 34 15.32 -2.33 -8.54
C ALA A 34 16.36 -1.45 -9.25
N ALA A 35 17.05 -1.98 -10.26
CA ALA A 35 18.01 -1.23 -11.08
C ALA A 35 17.37 -0.05 -11.81
N LYS A 36 16.09 -0.14 -12.16
CA LYS A 36 15.32 0.93 -12.79
C LYS A 36 14.71 1.82 -11.72
N THR A 37 15.47 2.81 -11.24
CA THR A 37 15.06 3.76 -10.18
C THR A 37 13.78 4.56 -10.47
N ARG A 38 13.31 4.59 -11.73
CA ARG A 38 12.05 5.21 -12.13
C ARG A 38 10.82 4.31 -11.96
N ASN A 39 11.01 3.03 -11.67
CA ASN A 39 9.91 2.10 -11.45
C ASN A 39 9.10 2.54 -10.23
N VAL A 40 7.78 2.53 -10.38
CA VAL A 40 6.85 2.95 -9.35
C VAL A 40 6.63 1.80 -8.38
N ARG A 41 6.68 2.10 -7.08
CA ARG A 41 6.37 1.20 -5.98
C ARG A 41 5.19 1.79 -5.23
N LEU A 42 4.15 0.97 -5.11
CA LEU A 42 2.88 1.36 -4.54
C LEU A 42 2.68 0.60 -3.23
N GLY A 43 2.25 1.32 -2.20
CA GLY A 43 1.73 0.77 -0.96
C GLY A 43 0.25 0.51 -1.09
N LEU A 44 -0.17 -0.70 -0.76
CA LEU A 44 -1.57 -1.10 -0.68
C LEU A 44 -1.93 -1.32 0.79
N CYS A 45 -2.96 -0.63 1.25
CA CYS A 45 -3.49 -0.80 2.60
C CYS A 45 -4.99 -1.11 2.51
N THR A 46 -5.41 -2.10 3.29
CA THR A 46 -6.82 -2.45 3.44
C THR A 46 -7.12 -2.58 4.92
N ASP A 47 -7.96 -1.70 5.46
CA ASP A 47 -8.45 -1.83 6.83
C ASP A 47 -9.92 -2.24 6.82
N GLY A 48 -10.33 -3.02 7.82
CA GLY A 48 -11.70 -3.49 7.95
C GLY A 48 -12.47 -2.61 8.91
N PHE A 49 -13.32 -1.72 8.37
CA PHE A 49 -14.19 -0.90 9.20
C PHE A 49 -15.56 -1.57 9.40
N ALA A 50 -15.99 -1.71 10.66
CA ALA A 50 -17.34 -2.16 11.01
C ALA A 50 -18.14 -0.95 11.57
N PRO A 51 -18.89 -0.22 10.73
CA PRO A 51 -19.52 1.04 11.13
C PRO A 51 -20.61 0.91 12.20
N HIS A 52 -21.12 -0.31 12.44
CA HIS A 52 -22.10 -0.57 13.50
C HIS A 52 -21.49 -1.54 14.53
N GLY A 53 -20.91 -0.99 15.59
CA GLY A 53 -20.36 -1.76 16.70
C GLY A 53 -21.46 -2.51 17.47
N GLN A 54 -21.17 -3.77 17.81
CA GLN A 54 -21.84 -4.73 18.73
C GLN A 54 -23.37 -4.94 18.69
N TYR A 55 -24.18 -4.03 18.14
CA TYR A 55 -25.65 -4.08 18.19
C TYR A 55 -26.37 -3.70 16.88
N GLY A 56 -25.63 -3.32 15.82
CA GLY A 56 -26.20 -3.07 14.49
C GLY A 56 -25.73 -4.11 13.47
N ARG A 57 -26.51 -4.28 12.40
CA ARG A 57 -26.31 -5.27 11.31
C ARG A 57 -24.81 -5.51 11.02
N THR A 58 -24.39 -6.79 10.98
CA THR A 58 -23.06 -7.22 10.52
C THR A 58 -22.84 -6.68 9.11
N TYR A 59 -22.13 -5.56 9.00
CA TYR A 59 -21.77 -4.95 7.75
C TYR A 59 -20.32 -4.52 7.88
N SER A 60 -19.48 -5.01 6.98
CA SER A 60 -18.07 -4.66 6.91
C SER A 60 -17.81 -3.84 5.66
N CYS A 61 -17.03 -2.78 5.82
CA CYS A 61 -16.57 -1.91 4.76
C CYS A 61 -15.04 -1.96 4.75
N TRP A 62 -14.47 -2.40 3.63
CA TRP A 62 -13.01 -2.53 3.47
C TRP A 62 -12.55 -1.54 2.39
N PRO A 63 -12.12 -0.33 2.76
CA PRO A 63 -11.45 0.57 1.83
C PRO A 63 -10.10 -0.03 1.41
N VAL A 64 -9.85 -0.05 0.11
CA VAL A 64 -8.56 -0.35 -0.50
C VAL A 64 -7.91 0.98 -0.85
N ILE A 65 -6.84 1.29 -0.14
CA ILE A 65 -6.10 2.55 -0.25
C ILE A 65 -4.76 2.28 -0.93
N LEU A 66 -4.42 3.14 -1.89
CA LEU A 66 -3.19 3.09 -2.65
C LEU A 66 -2.37 4.37 -2.42
N THR A 67 -1.07 4.18 -2.19
CA THR A 67 -0.13 5.28 -1.91
C THR A 67 1.17 5.09 -2.69
N PRO A 68 1.68 6.09 -3.43
CA PRO A 68 2.97 5.98 -4.11
C PRO A 68 4.13 6.18 -3.14
N TYR A 69 4.88 5.11 -2.86
CA TYR A 69 6.06 5.14 -1.99
C TYR A 69 7.32 5.67 -2.68
N ASN A 70 7.24 6.16 -3.91
CA ASN A 70 8.36 6.86 -4.54
C ASN A 70 8.48 8.33 -4.10
N LEU A 71 7.50 8.84 -3.35
CA LEU A 71 7.46 10.21 -2.86
C LEU A 71 8.27 10.35 -1.56
N PRO A 72 8.70 11.57 -1.20
CA PRO A 72 9.27 11.85 0.11
C PRO A 72 8.35 11.39 1.25
N ALA A 73 8.93 11.04 2.40
CA ALA A 73 8.19 10.55 3.56
C ALA A 73 7.03 11.47 4.01
N GLU A 74 7.26 12.79 3.98
CA GLU A 74 6.23 13.79 4.30
C GLU A 74 5.05 13.75 3.33
N MET A 75 5.32 13.48 2.05
CA MET A 75 4.30 13.45 1.01
C MET A 75 3.61 12.09 0.91
N CYS A 76 4.35 10.99 1.09
CA CYS A 76 3.78 9.66 0.91
C CYS A 76 2.68 9.36 1.94
N MET A 77 2.76 9.93 3.15
CA MET A 77 1.70 9.78 4.17
C MET A 77 0.66 10.90 4.14
N SER A 78 0.74 11.83 3.19
CA SER A 78 -0.21 12.93 3.09
C SER A 78 -1.52 12.48 2.42
N SER A 79 -2.62 13.13 2.79
CA SER A 79 -3.96 12.78 2.28
C SER A 79 -4.09 13.02 0.77
N GLU A 80 -3.35 13.98 0.21
CA GLU A 80 -3.37 14.30 -1.22
C GLU A 80 -2.74 13.20 -2.09
N TYR A 81 -1.91 12.34 -1.49
CA TYR A 81 -1.24 11.23 -2.18
C TYR A 81 -1.76 9.87 -1.70
N THR A 82 -2.87 9.87 -0.98
CA THR A 82 -3.56 8.68 -0.49
C THR A 82 -4.85 8.51 -1.30
N PHE A 83 -4.86 7.52 -2.19
CA PHE A 83 -5.97 7.31 -3.13
C PHE A 83 -6.86 6.16 -2.66
N LEU A 84 -8.15 6.43 -2.47
CA LEU A 84 -9.15 5.38 -2.28
C LEU A 84 -9.46 4.76 -3.65
N MET A 85 -9.00 3.54 -3.89
CA MET A 85 -9.18 2.86 -5.18
C MET A 85 -10.47 2.05 -5.22
N MET A 86 -10.83 1.40 -4.11
CA MET A 86 -12.00 0.54 -4.04
C MET A 86 -12.59 0.55 -2.65
N VAL A 87 -13.91 0.34 -2.56
CA VAL A 87 -14.60 0.08 -1.30
C VAL A 87 -15.31 -1.26 -1.43
N ILE A 88 -14.83 -2.27 -0.71
CA ILE A 88 -15.45 -3.60 -0.72
C ILE A 88 -16.49 -3.65 0.40
N LEU A 89 -17.74 -3.78 0.00
CA LEU A 89 -18.89 -3.82 0.89
C LEU A 89 -19.37 -5.25 1.04
N GLY A 90 -19.61 -5.71 2.27
CA GLY A 90 -20.28 -6.99 2.42
C GLY A 90 -20.79 -7.31 3.82
N PRO A 91 -21.81 -8.18 3.88
CA PRO A 91 -22.50 -8.53 5.12
C PRO A 91 -21.65 -9.38 6.08
N SER A 92 -20.57 -10.02 5.64
CA SER A 92 -19.66 -10.80 6.50
C SER A 92 -18.33 -11.14 5.79
N TYR A 93 -17.24 -11.13 6.55
CA TYR A 93 -15.90 -11.71 6.28
C TYR A 93 -15.46 -11.85 4.80
N LEU A 94 -15.20 -10.71 4.15
CA LEU A 94 -14.70 -10.60 2.78
C LEU A 94 -13.20 -10.91 2.60
N LYS A 95 -12.48 -11.24 3.69
CA LYS A 95 -11.02 -11.47 3.65
C LYS A 95 -10.60 -12.56 2.64
N CYS A 96 -11.46 -13.54 2.40
CA CYS A 96 -11.15 -14.65 1.48
C CYS A 96 -11.25 -14.24 -0.01
N LEU A 97 -12.06 -13.22 -0.33
CA LEU A 97 -12.29 -12.77 -1.71
C LEU A 97 -11.42 -11.57 -2.10
N ILE A 98 -10.63 -11.02 -1.18
CA ILE A 98 -9.81 -9.83 -1.45
C ILE A 98 -8.86 -10.04 -2.63
N ASN A 99 -8.34 -11.25 -2.79
CA ASN A 99 -7.46 -11.61 -3.90
C ASN A 99 -8.17 -11.46 -5.27
N VAL A 100 -9.47 -11.77 -5.37
CA VAL A 100 -10.25 -11.63 -6.60
C VAL A 100 -10.45 -10.15 -6.95
N TYR A 101 -10.66 -9.30 -5.94
CA TYR A 101 -10.79 -7.86 -6.15
C TYR A 101 -9.45 -7.19 -6.47
N LEU A 102 -8.35 -7.71 -5.93
CA LEU A 102 -7.01 -7.20 -6.19
C LEU A 102 -6.43 -7.69 -7.52
N GLU A 103 -6.93 -8.79 -8.09
CA GLU A 103 -6.50 -9.29 -9.40
C GLU A 103 -6.62 -8.23 -10.49
N TRP A 104 -7.79 -7.58 -10.58
CA TRP A 104 -8.00 -6.43 -11.47
C TRP A 104 -6.98 -5.30 -11.27
N LEU A 105 -6.63 -5.03 -10.01
CA LEU A 105 -5.65 -3.98 -9.70
C LEU A 105 -4.23 -4.37 -10.12
N ILE A 106 -3.90 -5.66 -10.05
CA ILE A 106 -2.60 -6.19 -10.48
C ILE A 106 -2.51 -6.20 -12.01
N GLU A 107 -3.59 -6.53 -12.72
CA GLU A 107 -3.61 -6.54 -14.19
C GLU A 107 -3.42 -5.16 -14.83
N GLU A 108 -3.86 -4.10 -14.15
CA GLU A 108 -3.72 -2.71 -14.60
C GLU A 108 -2.33 -2.10 -14.31
N LEU A 109 -1.49 -2.76 -13.50
CA LEU A 109 -0.16 -2.29 -13.05
C LEU A 109 1.00 -2.89 -13.85
#